data_AF-A0A7C8E8Q8-F1
#
_entry.id   AF-A0A7C8E8Q8-F1
#
_cell.length_a   1.000
_cell.length_b   1.000
_cell.length_c   1.000
_cell.angle_alpha   90.00
_cell.angle_beta   90.00
_cell.angle_gamma   90.00
#
_symmetry.space_group_name_H-M   'P 1'
#
loop_
_entity.id
_entity.type
_entity.pdbx_description
1 polymer ?
#
loop_
_entity_poly.entity_id
_entity_poly.type
_entity_poly.pdbx_seq_one_letter_code
_entity_poly.pdbx_strand_id
1 'polypeptide(L)' 'MYSVFWWLRQVILILAGCFFLAFGIHILIACYKLKDPYSFIMAFFASNLIILISATLILGFIIRMIRVYRVLKEDA' A
#
# COMPACT_ATOMS: atom_id res chain seq x y z
N MET A 1 6.79 17.14 -20.57
CA MET A 1 5.79 17.39 -19.51
C MET A 1 5.13 16.11 -18.96
N TYR A 2 4.87 15.07 -19.78
CA TYR A 2 4.23 13.82 -19.32
C TYR A 2 5.03 13.00 -18.29
N SER A 3 6.37 13.05 -18.33
CA SER A 3 7.22 12.25 -17.41
C SER A 3 7.12 12.71 -15.94
N VAL A 4 6.99 14.03 -15.70
CA VAL A 4 6.83 14.59 -14.35
C VAL A 4 5.45 14.25 -13.77
N PHE A 5 4.40 14.34 -14.57
CA PHE A 5 3.04 13.99 -14.14
C PHE A 5 2.91 12.49 -13.81
N TRP A 6 3.62 11.63 -14.56
CA TRP A 6 3.69 10.20 -14.29
C TRP A 6 4.41 9.88 -12.98
N TRP A 7 5.55 10.53 -12.72
CA TRP A 7 6.29 10.41 -11.46
C TRP A 7 5.49 10.93 -10.27
N LEU A 8 4.84 12.09 -10.39
CA LEU A 8 4.00 12.67 -9.33
C LEU A 8 2.87 11.72 -8.95
N ARG A 9 2.20 11.11 -9.95
CA ARG A 9 1.16 10.12 -9.71
C ARG A 9 1.70 8.89 -8.98
N GLN A 10 2.89 8.43 -9.35
CA GLN A 10 3.54 7.28 -8.70
C GLN A 10 3.86 7.57 -7.23
N VAL A 11 4.37 8.77 -6.93
CA VAL A 11 4.65 9.22 -5.55
C VAL A 11 3.36 9.27 -4.73
N ILE A 12 2.30 9.88 -5.27
CA ILE A 12 0.99 9.94 -4.59
C ILE A 12 0.43 8.54 -4.32
N LEU A 13 0.55 7.63 -5.29
CA LEU A 13 0.08 6.25 -5.15
C LEU A 13 0.85 5.46 -4.09
N ILE A 14 2.17 5.62 -4.01
CA ILE A 14 2.99 5.00 -2.95
C ILE A 14 2.61 5.59 -1.59
N LEU A 15 2.45 6.91 -1.50
CA LEU A 15 2.12 7.61 -0.26
C LEU A 15 0.72 7.20 0.25
N ALA A 16 -0.25 7.07 -0.66
CA ALA A 16 -1.56 6.50 -0.36
C ALA A 16 -1.45 5.03 0.09
N GLY A 17 -0.63 4.22 -0.57
CA GLY A 17 -0.36 2.83 -0.16
C GLY A 17 0.19 2.74 1.26
N CYS A 18 1.18 3.57 1.61
CA CYS A 18 1.72 3.64 2.96
C CYS A 18 0.68 4.07 3.99
N PHE A 19 -0.19 5.03 3.65
CA PHE A 19 -1.29 5.46 4.50
C PHE A 19 -2.27 4.31 4.79
N PHE A 20 -2.71 3.59 3.75
CA PHE A 20 -3.61 2.45 3.92
C PHE A 20 -2.95 1.30 4.69
N LEU A 21 -1.66 1.07 4.51
CA LEU A 21 -0.91 0.08 5.28
C LEU A 21 -0.88 0.43 6.78
N ALA A 22 -0.54 1.68 7.11
CA ALA A 22 -0.56 2.17 8.49
C ALA A 22 -1.98 2.13 9.09
N PHE A 23 -3.00 2.47 8.31
CA PHE A 23 -4.40 2.35 8.71
C PHE A 23 -4.78 0.90 9.01
N GLY A 24 -4.35 -0.06 8.17
CA GLY A 24 -4.55 -1.48 8.42
C GLY A 24 -3.94 -1.93 9.75
N ILE A 25 -2.71 -1.52 10.05
CA ILE A 25 -2.05 -1.81 11.33
C ILE A 25 -2.82 -1.18 12.50
N HIS A 26 -3.33 0.04 12.34
CA HIS A 26 -4.13 0.70 13.36
C HIS A 26 -5.42 -0.07 13.68
N ILE A 27 -6.13 -0.56 12.65
CA ILE A 27 -7.33 -1.40 12.84
C ILE A 27 -6.95 -2.72 13.51
N LEU A 28 -5.81 -3.32 13.15
CA LEU A 28 -5.33 -4.55 13.77
C LEU A 28 -5.10 -4.36 15.28
N ILE A 29 -4.44 -3.27 15.69
CA ILE A 29 -4.25 -2.96 17.11
C ILE A 29 -5.59 -2.69 17.80
N ALA A 30 -6.50 -1.99 17.13
CA ALA A 30 -7.83 -1.72 17.66
C ALA A 30 -8.62 -3.02 17.87
N CYS A 31 -8.50 -4.01 16.96
CA CYS A 31 -9.24 -5.25 17.05
C CYS A 31 -8.91 -6.03 18.33
N TYR A 32 -7.64 -6.05 18.76
CA TYR A 32 -7.22 -6.69 20.01
C TYR A 32 -7.84 -6.08 21.28
N LYS A 33 -8.39 -4.86 21.20
CA LYS A 33 -9.10 -4.22 22.32
C LYS A 33 -10.60 -4.56 22.36
N LEU A 34 -11.15 -5.18 21.30
CA LEU A 34 -12.56 -5.59 21.30
C LEU A 34 -12.78 -6.80 22.21
N LYS A 35 -13.81 -6.69 23.06
CA LYS A 35 -14.27 -7.77 23.94
C LYS A 35 -15.23 -8.73 23.24
N ASP A 36 -15.88 -8.30 22.16
CA ASP A 36 -16.82 -9.11 21.40
C ASP A 36 -16.08 -9.95 20.34
N PRO A 37 -16.20 -11.29 20.37
CA PRO A 37 -15.46 -12.19 19.49
C PRO A 37 -15.85 -12.06 18.02
N TYR A 38 -17.13 -11.77 17.71
CA TYR A 38 -17.58 -11.59 16.33
C TYR A 38 -16.97 -10.33 15.70
N SER A 39 -17.02 -9.23 16.44
CA SER A 39 -16.44 -7.95 16.02
C SER A 39 -14.91 -8.02 15.94
N PHE A 40 -14.26 -8.79 16.82
CA PHE A 40 -12.83 -9.10 16.73
C PHE A 40 -12.49 -9.77 15.40
N ILE A 41 -13.18 -10.86 15.04
CA ILE A 41 -12.91 -11.62 13.82
C ILE A 41 -13.13 -10.74 12.58
N MET A 42 -14.21 -9.97 12.54
CA MET A 42 -14.49 -9.05 11.43
C MET A 42 -13.41 -8.00 11.27
N ALA A 43 -13.03 -7.31 12.36
CA ALA A 43 -12.00 -6.26 12.33
C ALA A 43 -10.60 -6.84 12.04
N PHE A 44 -10.28 -8.00 12.60
CA PHE A 44 -9.03 -8.71 12.35
C PHE A 44 -8.92 -9.07 10.87
N PHE A 45 -9.92 -9.72 10.29
CA PHE A 45 -9.90 -10.12 8.88
C PHE A 45 -9.84 -8.90 7.95
N ALA A 46 -10.63 -7.87 8.23
CA ALA A 46 -10.61 -6.61 7.48
C ALA A 46 -9.22 -5.94 7.54
N SER A 47 -8.59 -5.86 8.71
CA SER A 47 -7.25 -5.28 8.85
C SER A 47 -6.19 -6.03 8.05
N ASN A 48 -6.20 -7.37 8.10
CA ASN A 48 -5.26 -8.20 7.36
C ASN A 48 -5.43 -8.04 5.85
N LEU A 49 -6.68 -7.98 5.35
CA LEU A 49 -6.96 -7.70 3.94
C LEU A 49 -6.45 -6.32 3.52
N ILE A 50 -6.69 -5.28 4.34
CA ILE A 50 -6.19 -3.93 4.08
C ILE A 50 -4.66 -3.94 4.00
N ILE A 51 -3.98 -4.60 4.94
CA ILE A 51 -2.51 -4.70 4.95
C ILE A 51 -2.01 -5.42 3.68
N LEU A 52 -2.59 -6.55 3.32
CA LEU A 52 -2.18 -7.34 2.16
C LEU A 52 -2.37 -6.59 0.84
N ILE A 53 -3.53 -5.95 0.65
CA ILE A 53 -3.82 -5.16 -0.55
C ILE A 53 -2.87 -3.96 -0.63
N SER A 54 -2.65 -3.26 0.49
CA SER A 54 -1.74 -2.11 0.54
C SER A 54 -0.30 -2.51 0.24
N ALA A 55 0.19 -3.60 0.83
CA ALA A 55 1.52 -4.13 0.59
C ALA A 55 1.70 -4.53 -0.88
N THR A 56 0.69 -5.18 -1.48
CA THR A 56 0.70 -5.58 -2.89
C THR A 56 0.70 -4.36 -3.82
N LEU A 57 -0.08 -3.32 -3.51
CA LEU A 57 -0.07 -2.06 -4.26
C LEU A 57 1.30 -1.39 -4.23
N ILE A 58 1.89 -1.24 -3.03
CA ILE A 58 3.23 -0.67 -2.86
C ILE A 58 4.26 -1.46 -3.67
N LEU A 59 4.26 -2.80 -3.55
CA LEU A 59 5.14 -3.68 -4.34
C LEU A 59 4.95 -3.48 -5.85
N GLY A 60 3.70 -3.42 -6.32
CA GLY A 60 3.39 -3.17 -7.73
C GLY A 60 3.94 -1.82 -8.22
N PHE A 61 3.83 -0.77 -7.41
CA PHE A 61 4.38 0.55 -7.74
C PHE A 61 5.91 0.56 -7.76
N ILE A 62 6.55 -0.11 -6.80
CA ILE A 62 8.02 -0.25 -6.74
C ILE A 62 8.53 -1.02 -7.98
N ILE A 63 7.95 -2.16 -8.31
CA ILE A 63 8.34 -2.96 -9.49
C ILE A 63 8.19 -2.12 -10.76
N ARG A 64 7.07 -1.38 -10.90
CA ARG A 64 6.85 -0.51 -12.05
C ARG A 64 7.90 0.61 -12.13
N MET A 65 8.30 1.18 -10.99
CA MET A 65 9.34 2.21 -10.93
C MET A 65 10.70 1.65 -11.33
N ILE A 66 11.09 0.48 -10.82
CA ILE A 66 12.36 -0.19 -11.16
C ILE A 66 12.39 -0.54 -12.65
N ARG A 67 11.29 -1.04 -13.22
CA ARG A 67 11.22 -1.38 -14.65
C ARG A 67 11.47 -0.16 -15.52
N VAL A 68 10.84 0.97 -15.20
CA VAL A 68 11.06 2.23 -15.94
C VAL A 68 12.48 2.75 -15.76
N TYR A 69 13.04 2.64 -14.55
CA TYR A 69 14.43 3.06 -14.30
C TYR A 69 15.45 2.20 -15.07
N ARG A 70 15.20 0.89 -15.20
CA ARG A 70 16.06 -0.01 -15.99
C ARG A 70 16.02 0.33 -17.48
N VAL A 71 14.82 0.57 -18.04
CA VAL A 71 14.66 1.00 -19.44
C VAL A 71 15.41 2.32 -19.68
N LEU A 72 15.24 3.31 -18.81
CA LEU A 72 15.94 4.60 -18.91
C LEU A 72 17.48 4.48 -18.83
N LYS A 73 18.00 3.44 -18.17
CA LYS A 73 19.44 3.19 -18.06
C LYS A 73 20.00 2.42 -19.27
N GLU A 74 19.19 1.60 -19.94
CA GLU A 74 19.59 0.91 -21.17
C GLU A 74 19.64 1.86 -22.38
N ASP A 75 18.87 2.95 -22.34
CA ASP A 75 18.84 3.99 -23.40
C ASP A 75 19.90 5.10 -23.24
N ALA A 76 20.75 5.06 -22.20
CA ALA A 76 21.75 6.09 -21.85
C ALA A 76 23.19 5.55 -21.92
#